data_AF-A0A9X6VKB0-F1
#
_entry.id   AF-A0A9X6VKB0-F1
#
_cell.length_a   1.000
_cell.length_b   1.000
_cell.length_c   1.000
_cell.angle_alpha   90.00
_cell.angle_beta   90.00
_cell.angle_gamma   90.00
#
_symmetry.space_group_name_H-M   'P 1'
#
loop_
_entity.id
_entity.type
_entity.pdbx_description
1 polymer ?
#
loop_
_entity_poly.entity_id
_entity_poly.type
_entity_poly.pdbx_seq_one_letter_code
_entity_poly.pdbx_strand_id
1 'polypeptide(L)'
;MIEKGIILMLSLSVVLIGIVGATVLLKKLFKPGEIQMTGNDVDRVIDYINDNEVKSCKLSLSENEIEISSDETNVVRKFDRN
;
A
#
# COMPACT_ATOMS: atom_id res chain seq x y z
N MET A 1 47.75 17.29 11.04
CA MET A 1 47.18 15.94 10.78
C MET A 1 45.80 15.78 11.41
N ILE A 2 45.57 16.31 12.62
CA ILE A 2 44.30 16.20 13.37
C ILE A 2 43.14 16.98 12.72
N GLU A 3 43.34 18.22 12.27
CA GLU A 3 42.27 19.02 11.61
C GLU A 3 41.68 18.35 10.36
N LYS A 4 42.54 17.74 9.53
CA LYS A 4 42.09 17.02 8.31
C LYS A 4 41.21 15.81 8.66
N GLY A 5 41.48 15.14 9.77
CA GLY A 5 40.66 14.03 10.26
C GLY A 5 39.31 14.48 10.81
N ILE A 6 39.26 15.62 11.50
CA ILE A 6 38.02 16.20 12.03
C ILE A 6 37.09 16.65 10.90
N ILE A 7 37.64 17.32 9.87
CA ILE A 7 36.88 17.75 8.70
C ILE A 7 36.31 16.54 7.94
N LEU A 8 37.09 15.47 7.80
CA LEU A 8 36.64 14.23 7.16
C LEU A 8 35.47 13.59 7.93
N MET A 9 35.57 13.49 9.25
CA MET A 9 34.52 12.93 10.11
C MET A 9 33.22 13.74 10.10
N LEU A 10 33.33 15.08 10.08
CA LEU A 10 32.17 15.97 9.93
C LEU A 10 31.50 15.81 8.56
N SER A 11 32.30 15.73 7.49
CA SER A 11 31.77 15.53 6.14
C SER A 11 31.01 14.20 6.00
N LEU A 12 31.54 13.13 6.60
CA LEU A 12 30.90 11.81 6.60
C LEU A 12 29.56 11.82 7.34
N SER A 13 29.50 12.55 8.46
CA SER A 13 28.32 12.66 9.30
C SER A 13 27.17 13.38 8.60
N VAL A 14 27.46 14.46 7.87
CA VAL A 14 26.46 15.20 7.06
C VAL A 14 25.91 14.33 5.94
N VAL A 15 26.77 13.55 5.27
CA VAL A 15 26.35 12.61 4.21
C VAL A 15 25.43 11.53 4.77
N LEU A 16 25.75 10.96 5.94
CA LEU A 16 24.91 9.95 6.59
C LEU A 16 23.54 10.51 6.97
N ILE A 17 23.48 11.72 7.53
CA ILE A 17 22.19 12.38 7.86
C ILE A 17 21.38 12.62 6.58
N GLY A 18 22.02 13.05 5.49
CA GLY A 18 21.36 13.23 4.20
C GLY A 18 20.73 11.95 3.65
N ILE A 19 21.45 10.82 3.71
CA ILE A 19 20.97 9.51 3.26
C ILE A 19 19.80 9.03 4.13
N VAL A 20 19.90 9.16 5.46
CA VAL A 20 18.82 8.77 6.39
C VAL A 20 17.60 9.66 6.19
N GLY A 21 17.78 10.98 6.04
CA GLY A 21 16.68 11.91 5.78
C GLY A 21 15.98 11.62 4.45
N ALA A 22 16.74 11.39 3.38
CA ALA A 22 16.19 11.04 2.07
C ALA A 22 15.43 9.71 2.09
N THR A 23 15.96 8.68 2.74
CA THR A 23 15.28 7.37 2.84
C THR A 23 14.00 7.44 3.67
N VAL A 24 13.95 8.25 4.74
CA VAL A 24 12.72 8.47 5.53
C VAL A 24 11.67 9.26 4.74
N LEU A 25 12.08 10.29 4.00
CA LEU A 25 11.18 11.06 3.13
C LEU A 25 10.64 10.21 1.99
N LEU A 26 11.50 9.42 1.33
CA LEU A 26 11.09 8.46 0.31
C LEU A 26 10.10 7.44 0.89
N LYS A 27 10.35 6.88 2.09
CA LYS A 27 9.37 5.98 2.74
C LYS A 27 8.04 6.65 3.04
N LYS A 28 8.01 7.95 3.36
CA LYS A 28 6.76 8.69 3.57
C LYS A 28 6.01 8.95 2.27
N LEU A 29 6.72 9.27 1.19
CA LEU A 29 6.14 9.55 -0.13
C LEU A 29 5.71 8.27 -0.86
N PHE A 30 6.48 7.20 -0.70
CA PHE A 30 6.24 5.88 -1.27
C PHE A 30 5.66 4.90 -0.26
N LYS A 31 4.97 5.37 0.80
CA LYS A 31 4.00 4.50 1.45
C LYS A 31 2.93 4.26 0.39
N PRO A 32 2.85 3.09 -0.28
CA PRO A 32 1.63 2.79 -1.01
C PRO A 32 0.54 2.93 0.05
N GLY A 33 -0.50 3.71 -0.23
CA GLY A 33 -1.63 3.80 0.69
C GLY A 33 -2.00 2.36 1.01
N GLU A 34 -1.80 1.94 2.26
CA GLU A 34 -2.34 0.67 2.73
C GLU A 34 -3.83 0.93 2.76
N ILE A 35 -4.48 0.71 1.62
CA ILE A 35 -5.92 0.81 1.50
C ILE A 35 -6.44 -0.36 2.33
N GLN A 36 -6.81 -0.06 3.57
CA GLN A 36 -7.34 -1.07 4.48
C GLN A 36 -8.73 -1.44 4.01
N MET A 37 -9.02 -2.74 3.92
CA MET A 37 -10.39 -3.21 3.80
C MET A 37 -11.13 -2.90 5.09
N THR A 38 -12.33 -2.36 4.96
CA THR A 38 -13.27 -2.18 6.07
C THR A 38 -14.10 -3.45 6.26
N GLY A 39 -14.80 -3.58 7.41
CA GLY A 39 -15.72 -4.70 7.62
C GLY A 39 -16.80 -4.80 6.53
N ASN A 40 -17.33 -3.65 6.09
CA ASN A 40 -18.33 -3.57 5.02
C ASN A 40 -17.79 -4.06 3.66
N ASP A 41 -16.50 -3.85 3.39
CA ASP A 41 -15.85 -4.38 2.20
C ASP A 41 -15.79 -5.91 2.23
N VAL A 42 -15.54 -6.50 3.41
CA VAL A 42 -15.53 -7.95 3.60
C VAL A 42 -16.93 -8.53 3.44
N ASP A 43 -17.96 -7.89 4.01
CA ASP A 43 -19.34 -8.35 3.90
C ASP A 43 -19.78 -8.41 2.42
N ARG A 44 -19.46 -7.38 1.62
CA ARG A 44 -19.75 -7.36 0.18
C ARG A 44 -19.05 -8.48 -0.60
N VAL A 45 -17.85 -8.88 -0.18
CA VAL A 45 -17.11 -10.00 -0.77
C VAL A 45 -17.78 -11.32 -0.45
N ILE A 46 -18.21 -11.52 0.80
CA ILE A 46 -18.92 -12.72 1.22
C ILE A 46 -20.27 -12.82 0.51
N ASP A 47 -21.00 -11.71 0.38
CA ASP A 47 -22.26 -11.66 -0.37
C ASP A 47 -22.03 -12.04 -1.84
N TYR A 48 -20.98 -11.51 -2.48
CA TYR A 48 -20.62 -11.88 -3.84
C TYR A 48 -20.33 -13.38 -3.97
N ILE A 49 -19.57 -13.95 -3.04
CA ILE A 49 -19.21 -15.37 -3.04
C ILE A 49 -20.47 -16.24 -2.93
N ASN A 50 -21.37 -15.89 -2.00
CA ASN A 50 -22.60 -16.63 -1.75
C ASN A 50 -23.58 -16.50 -2.92
N ASP A 51 -23.79 -15.30 -3.46
CA ASP A 51 -24.73 -15.04 -4.55
C ASP A 51 -24.36 -15.76 -5.85
N ASN A 52 -23.06 -15.95 -6.08
CA ASN A 52 -22.54 -16.53 -7.32
C ASN A 52 -22.07 -17.99 -7.13
N GLU A 53 -22.23 -18.55 -5.93
CA GLU A 53 -21.81 -19.92 -5.56
C GLU A 53 -20.34 -20.25 -5.91
N VAL A 54 -19.46 -19.24 -5.85
CA VAL A 54 -18.03 -19.40 -6.18
C VAL A 54 -17.22 -19.78 -4.95
N LYS A 55 -16.10 -20.49 -5.15
CA LYS A 55 -15.19 -20.82 -4.03
C LYS A 55 -14.18 -19.71 -3.73
N SER A 56 -13.90 -18.88 -4.74
CA SER A 56 -12.94 -17.79 -4.64
C SER A 56 -13.28 -16.64 -5.57
N CYS A 57 -12.79 -15.45 -5.24
CA CYS A 57 -12.93 -14.25 -6.04
C CYS A 57 -11.63 -13.44 -6.06
N LYS A 58 -11.48 -12.62 -7.10
CA LYS A 58 -10.45 -11.60 -7.24
C LYS A 58 -10.99 -10.28 -6.72
N LEU A 59 -10.12 -9.57 -6.00
CA LEU A 59 -10.42 -8.30 -5.37
C LEU A 59 -9.43 -7.25 -5.86
N SER A 60 -9.97 -6.15 -6.39
CA SER A 60 -9.22 -4.94 -6.69
C SER A 60 -9.74 -3.82 -5.80
N LEU A 61 -8.87 -3.29 -4.95
CA LEU A 61 -9.22 -2.30 -3.95
C LEU A 61 -8.56 -0.96 -4.28
N SER A 62 -9.38 0.07 -4.39
CA SER A 62 -8.98 1.47 -4.58
C SER A 62 -9.48 2.31 -3.40
N GLU A 63 -9.03 3.56 -3.31
CA GLU A 63 -9.44 4.47 -2.23
C GLU A 63 -10.97 4.64 -2.18
N ASN A 64 -11.63 4.71 -3.34
CA ASN A 64 -13.06 5.00 -3.44
C ASN A 64 -13.91 3.81 -3.90
N GLU A 65 -13.31 2.77 -4.46
CA GLU A 65 -14.05 1.66 -5.08
C GLU A 65 -13.45 0.31 -4.68
N ILE A 66 -14.32 -0.68 -4.53
CA ILE A 66 -13.95 -2.09 -4.46
C ILE A 66 -14.57 -2.82 -5.64
N GLU A 67 -13.75 -3.53 -6.40
CA GLU A 67 -14.18 -4.39 -7.51
C GLU A 67 -13.94 -5.85 -7.14
N ILE A 68 -15.00 -6.65 -7.28
CA ILE A 68 -15.01 -8.08 -6.99
C ILE A 68 -15.40 -8.82 -8.26
N SER A 69 -14.59 -9.79 -8.65
CA SER A 69 -14.83 -10.63 -9.83
C SER A 69 -14.49 -12.08 -9.52
N SER A 70 -14.99 -13.02 -10.33
CA SER A 70 -14.52 -14.40 -10.29
C SER A 70 -14.28 -14.90 -11.70
N ASP A 71 -13.18 -15.64 -11.88
CA ASP A 71 -12.87 -16.32 -13.13
C ASP A 71 -13.90 -17.41 -13.46
N GLU A 72 -14.66 -17.86 -12.45
CA GLU A 72 -15.68 -18.91 -12.58
C GLU A 72 -16.99 -18.38 -13.17
N THR A 73 -17.35 -17.11 -12.90
CA THR A 73 -18.72 -16.62 -13.18
C THR A 73 -18.80 -15.47 -14.18
N ASN A 74 -17.68 -14.89 -14.63
CA ASN A 74 -17.63 -13.69 -15.50
C ASN A 74 -18.45 -12.49 -14.96
N VAL A 75 -18.98 -12.58 -13.74
CA VAL A 75 -19.69 -11.49 -13.07
C VAL A 75 -18.66 -10.58 -12.44
N VAL A 76 -18.84 -9.27 -12.63
CA VAL A 76 -18.01 -8.25 -12.01
C VAL A 76 -18.95 -7.32 -11.25
N ARG A 77 -18.70 -7.15 -9.94
CA ARG A 77 -19.42 -6.17 -9.11
C ARG A 77 -18.46 -5.11 -8.62
N LYS A 78 -18.88 -3.86 -8.79
CA LYS A 78 -18.18 -2.67 -8.32
C LYS A 78 -19.03 -2.01 -7.25
N PHE A 79 -18.40 -1.61 -6.15
CA PHE A 79 -19.07 -0.90 -5.08
C PHE A 79 -18.28 0.35 -4.72
N ASP A 80 -19.00 1.47 -4.58
CA ASP A 80 -18.45 2.67 -3.98
C ASP A 80 -18.22 2.46 -2.47
N ARG A 81 -17.13 3.02 -1.96
CA ARG A 81 -16.70 2.89 -0.55
C ARG A 81 -17.07 4.11 0.29
N ASN A 82 -17.56 5.20 -0.30
CA ASN A 82 -18.02 6.42 0.38
C ASN A 82 -19.53 6.42 0.67
#